data_AF-A0A1I0U098-F1
#
_entry.id   AF-A0A1I0U098-F1
#
_cell.length_a   1.000
_cell.length_b   1.000
_cell.length_c   1.000
_cell.angle_alpha   90.00
_cell.angle_beta   90.00
_cell.angle_gamma   90.00
#
_symmetry.space_group_name_H-M   'P 1'
#
loop_
_entity.id
_entity.type
_entity.pdbx_description
1 polymer ?
#
loop_
_entity_poly.entity_id
_entity_poly.type
_entity_poly.pdbx_seq_one_letter_code
_entity_poly.pdbx_strand_id
1 'polypeptide(L)' 'MSYLNYDYKKKKKKNGNQIVSIRDIGENSLLEVELKDNEVQLVVYWRNDKTVGFKMPKEMFENIYKDLMESN' A
#
# COMPACT_ATOMS: atom_id res chain seq x y z
N MET A 1 19.93 5.22 3.44
CA MET A 1 19.29 4.21 4.30
C MET A 1 19.09 2.95 3.50
N SER A 2 19.65 1.82 3.93
CA SER A 2 19.39 0.56 3.27
C SER A 2 17.94 0.14 3.57
N TYR A 3 17.11 0.08 2.53
CA TYR A 3 15.78 -0.55 2.56
C TYR A 3 15.87 -2.08 2.76
N LEU A 4 16.93 -2.60 3.41
CA LEU A 4 17.25 -4.03 3.51
C LEU A 4 16.14 -4.85 4.19
N ASN A 5 15.29 -4.19 4.99
CA ASN A 5 14.18 -4.84 5.69
C ASN A 5 12.84 -4.72 4.96
N TYR A 6 12.78 -4.06 3.80
CA TYR A 6 11.53 -3.85 3.08
C TYR A 6 11.59 -4.45 1.67
N ASP A 7 10.67 -5.37 1.39
CA ASP A 7 10.46 -5.91 0.04
C ASP A 7 9.28 -5.20 -0.61
N TYR A 8 9.55 -4.52 -1.73
CA TYR A 8 8.57 -3.77 -2.51
C TYR A 8 8.26 -4.51 -3.81
N LYS A 9 6.99 -4.87 -4.01
CA LYS A 9 6.53 -5.61 -5.19
C LYS A 9 5.33 -4.94 -5.84
N LYS A 10 5.40 -4.78 -7.16
CA LYS A 10 4.24 -4.41 -7.99
C LYS A 10 3.70 -5.66 -8.65
N LYS A 11 2.38 -5.88 -8.58
CA LYS A 11 1.71 -6.97 -9.30
C LYS A 11 0.52 -6.41 -10.06
N LYS A 12 0.24 -6.99 -11.23
CA LYS A 12 -1.02 -6.81 -11.94
C LYS A 12 -1.90 -8.03 -11.65
N LYS A 13 -3.13 -7.80 -11.21
CA LYS A 13 -4.12 -8.86 -11.05
C LYS A 13 -4.72 -9.22 -12.41
N LYS A 14 -5.31 -10.42 -12.51
CA LYS A 14 -5.95 -10.93 -13.74
C LYS A 14 -7.09 -10.02 -14.24
N ASN A 15 -7.71 -9.26 -13.34
CA ASN A 15 -8.76 -8.28 -13.66
C ASN A 15 -8.22 -6.91 -14.12
N GLY A 16 -6.91 -6.77 -14.31
CA GLY A 16 -6.27 -5.54 -14.75
C GLY A 16 -5.85 -4.58 -13.63
N ASN A 17 -6.32 -4.80 -12.38
CA ASN A 17 -5.98 -3.94 -11.25
C ASN A 17 -4.50 -4.01 -10.91
N GLN A 18 -3.95 -2.88 -10.46
CA GLN A 18 -2.59 -2.80 -9.93
C GLN A 18 -2.61 -2.90 -8.42
N ILE A 19 -1.73 -3.75 -7.89
CA ILE A 19 -1.48 -3.88 -6.46
C ILE A 19 0.00 -3.66 -6.18
N VAL A 20 0.25 -2.86 -5.14
CA VAL A 20 1.56 -2.66 -4.55
C VAL A 20 1.59 -3.40 -3.22
N SER A 21 2.63 -4.19 -3.00
CA SER A 21 2.86 -4.92 -1.76
C SER A 21 4.18 -4.43 -1.15
N ILE A 22 4.15 -4.05 0.12
CA ILE A 22 5.31 -3.64 0.90
C ILE A 22 5.40 -4.59 2.09
N ARG A 23 6.43 -5.43 2.14
CA ARG A 23 6.67 -6.36 3.25
C ARG A 23 7.79 -5.83 4.13
N ASP A 24 7.49 -5.63 5.41
CA ASP A 24 8.51 -5.46 6.44
C ASP A 24 8.95 -6.85 6.92
N ILE A 25 10.20 -7.20 6.61
CA ILE A 25 10.83 -8.47 6.94
C ILE A 25 11.08 -8.57 8.45
N GLY A 26 11.45 -7.46 9.10
CA GLY A 26 11.78 -7.44 10.53
C GLY A 26 10.55 -7.69 11.39
N GLU A 27 9.45 -7.03 11.05
CA GLU A 27 8.19 -7.14 11.78
C GLU A 27 7.29 -8.30 11.30
N ASN A 28 7.68 -8.95 10.19
CA ASN A 28 6.84 -9.93 9.48
C ASN A 28 5.43 -9.38 9.21
N SER A 29 5.39 -8.15 8.69
CA SER A 29 4.16 -7.45 8.34
C SER A 29 4.09 -7.17 6.85
N LEU A 30 2.88 -7.02 6.33
CA LEU A 30 2.63 -6.78 4.92
C LEU A 30 1.57 -5.69 4.77
N LEU A 31 1.89 -4.65 4.02
CA LEU A 31 0.92 -3.69 3.52
C LEU A 31 0.63 -4.00 2.05
N GLU A 32 -0.64 -4.16 1.73
CA GLU A 32 -1.14 -4.23 0.36
C GLU A 32 -1.94 -2.99 0.03
N VAL A 33 -1.58 -2.31 -1.05
CA VAL A 33 -2.29 -1.15 -1.59
C VAL A 33 -2.79 -1.49 -2.97
N GLU A 34 -4.10 -1.47 -3.18
CA GLU A 34 -4.73 -1.77 -4.46
C GLU A 34 -5.56 -0.58 -4.93
N LEU A 35 -5.35 -0.18 -6.19
CA LEU A 35 -6.23 0.77 -6.86
C LEU A 35 -7.33 -0.02 -7.58
N LYS A 36 -8.59 0.27 -7.22
CA LYS A 36 -9.79 -0.26 -7.88
C LYS A 36 -10.63 0.92 -8.34
N ASP A 37 -10.82 1.06 -9.64
CA ASP A 37 -11.57 2.17 -10.23
C ASP A 37 -11.07 3.53 -9.70
N ASN A 38 -11.85 4.20 -8.85
CA ASN A 38 -11.51 5.48 -8.25
C ASN A 38 -11.28 5.41 -6.72
N GLU A 39 -11.04 4.20 -6.18
CA GLU A 39 -10.78 3.95 -4.77
C GLU A 39 -9.42 3.28 -4.56
N VAL A 40 -8.72 3.71 -3.51
CA VAL A 40 -7.51 3.07 -3.00
C VAL A 40 -7.89 2.25 -1.76
N GLN A 41 -7.58 0.96 -1.81
CA GLN A 41 -7.75 0.04 -0.70
C GLN A 41 -6.39 -0.30 -0.11
N LEU A 42 -6.24 -0.07 1.20
CA LEU A 42 -5.08 -0.46 1.99
C LEU A 42 -5.47 -1.62 2.91
N VAL A 43 -4.65 -2.67 2.95
CA VAL A 43 -4.82 -3.82 3.85
C VAL A 43 -3.50 -4.11 4.52
N VAL A 44 -3.52 -4.15 5.85
CA VAL A 44 -2.36 -4.53 6.67
C VAL A 44 -2.56 -5.96 7.16
N TYR A 45 -1.50 -6.75 7.03
CA TYR A 45 -1.38 -8.07 7.61
C TYR A 45 -0.24 -8.06 8.62
N TRP A 46 -0.50 -8.59 9.80
CA TRP A 46 0.51 -8.82 10.84
C TRP A 46 0.65 -10.32 11.05
N ARG A 47 1.86 -10.87 10.91
CA ARG A 47 2.09 -12.32 11.04
C ARG A 47 1.14 -13.18 10.18
N ASN A 48 0.81 -12.67 8.99
CA ASN A 48 -0.14 -13.23 8.02
C ASN A 48 -1.62 -13.13 8.38
N ASP A 49 -1.99 -12.56 9.53
CA ASP A 49 -3.37 -12.26 9.87
C ASP A 49 -3.75 -10.86 9.39
N LYS A 50 -4.91 -10.73 8.75
CA LYS A 50 -5.44 -9.42 8.34
C LYS A 50 -5.84 -8.63 9.58
N THR A 51 -5.16 -7.51 9.84
CA THR A 51 -5.39 -6.70 11.04
C THR A 51 -6.20 -5.45 10.78
N VAL A 52 -5.91 -4.73 9.69
CA VAL A 52 -6.57 -3.47 9.36
C VAL A 52 -6.88 -3.39 7.87
N GLY A 53 -8.05 -2.85 7.54
CA GLY A 53 -8.41 -2.48 6.18
C GLY A 53 -8.93 -1.05 6.15
N PHE A 54 -8.43 -0.25 5.23
CA PHE A 54 -8.91 1.11 5.01
C PHE A 54 -9.17 1.32 3.51
N LYS A 55 -10.18 2.14 3.19
CA LYS A 55 -10.50 2.52 1.82
C LYS A 55 -10.71 4.01 1.76
N MET A 56 -10.25 4.63 0.68
CA MET A 56 -10.47 6.04 0.43
C MET A 56 -10.59 6.32 -1.07
N PRO A 57 -11.23 7.43 -1.46
CA PRO A 57 -11.15 7.92 -2.83
C PRO A 57 -9.70 8.15 -3.27
N LYS A 58 -9.41 7.88 -4.54
CA LYS A 58 -8.09 8.08 -5.15
C LYS A 58 -7.59 9.51 -4.96
N GLU A 59 -8.46 10.49 -5.14
CA GLU A 59 -8.15 11.91 -4.96
C GLU A 59 -7.63 12.22 -3.55
N MET A 60 -8.23 11.62 -2.52
CA MET A 60 -7.80 11.81 -1.14
C MET A 60 -6.41 11.21 -0.89
N PHE A 61 -6.12 10.05 -1.49
CA PHE A 61 -4.78 9.45 -1.43
C PHE A 61 -3.73 10.31 -2.13
N GLU A 62 -4.06 10.89 -3.29
CA GLU A 62 -3.18 11.82 -4.01
C GLU A 62 -2.93 13.10 -3.21
N ASN A 63 -3.96 13.66 -2.56
CA ASN A 63 -3.82 14.83 -1.71
C ASN A 63 -2.91 14.55 -0.51
N ILE A 64 -3.04 13.39 0.16
CA ILE A 64 -2.11 12.98 1.22
C ILE A 64 -0.66 12.95 0.72
N TYR A 65 -0.42 12.38 -0.47
CA TYR A 65 0.93 12.35 -1.04
C TYR A 65 1.48 13.76 -1.29
N LYS A 66 0.68 14.64 -1.90
CA LYS A 66 1.06 16.03 -2.15
C LYS A 66 1.34 16.77 -0.85
N ASP A 67 0.45 16.69 0.13
CA ASP A 67 0.61 17.38 1.40
C ASP A 67 1.86 16.90 2.17
N LEU A 68 2.23 15.63 2.07
CA LEU A 68 3.41 15.09 2.76
C LEU A 68 4.73 15.29 2.01
N MET A 69 4.71 15.40 0.68
CA MET A 69 5.92 15.38 -0.15
C MET A 69 6.18 16.69 -0.91
N GLU A 70 5.14 17.47 -1.18
CA GLU A 70 5.18 18.72 -1.95
C GLU A 70 4.99 19.97 -1.07
N SER A 71 4.73 19.82 0.23
CA SER A 71 4.72 20.95 1.19
C SER A 71 6.13 21.46 1.45
N ASN A 72 6.63 22.31 0.55
CA ASN A 72 7.74 23.25 0.75
C ASN A 72 7.23 24.67 0.52
#